data_AF-A0A6L5GE78-F1
#
_entry.id   AF-A0A6L5GE78-F1
#
_cell.length_a   1.000
_cell.length_b   1.000
_cell.length_c   1.000
_cell.angle_alpha   90.00
_cell.angle_beta   90.00
_cell.angle_gamma   90.00
#
_symmetry.space_group_name_H-M   'P 1'
#
loop_
_entity.id
_entity.type
_entity.pdbx_description
1 polymer ?
#
loop_
_entity_poly.entity_id
_entity_poly.type
_entity_poly.pdbx_seq_one_letter_code
_entity_poly.pdbx_strand_id
1 'polypeptide(L)'
;MELADVIRESHELIGLGEPSHGDTALADARFELLTRLVDGGVRSIAFESDRVAGLAADDYVQGRAGSLDTAMAEGFTHGFGAFDVNRRLVAWMREYNEQRPPAERLSFHGMDAPLEFTAASPRGHLEHVRDYLGLDLDLAPLAGDDQQWSRMEAVTDPAASPGDTPEAHRLRAVADDLLTALYSRAPHLIAATSRAAWDRARIHAATAVDLLRYHRQAAERIDEAERWSRLSAVRDAIMARNLLDIRDREAGRGPTAVLAHNIHLQRNESRMEMAGMTLTWFGTGAVVAALLGPKYGFIAGSLGFAGGEDFGGADAVLVADGDKTALAPAPDDEPDRD
;
A
#
# COMPACT_ATOMS: atom_id res chain seq x y z
N MET A 1 -8.68 14.86 22.87
CA MET A 1 -7.47 14.14 23.31
C MET A 1 -6.29 14.74 22.56
N GLU A 2 -5.12 14.85 23.18
CA GLU A 2 -3.92 15.34 22.47
C GLU A 2 -3.26 14.22 21.68
N LEU A 3 -2.51 14.59 20.63
CA LEU A 3 -1.85 13.62 19.76
C LEU A 3 -0.83 12.75 20.53
N ALA A 4 -0.17 13.32 21.54
CA ALA A 4 0.78 12.64 22.40
C ALA A 4 0.14 11.59 23.33
N ASP A 5 -1.18 11.67 23.58
CA ASP A 5 -1.89 10.67 24.39
C ASP A 5 -2.08 9.35 23.62
N VAL A 6 -2.11 9.43 22.27
CA VAL A 6 -2.29 8.29 21.35
C VAL A 6 -0.94 7.81 20.80
N ILE A 7 -0.15 8.74 20.28
CA ILE A 7 1.09 8.43 19.55
C ILE A 7 2.28 8.48 20.50
N ARG A 8 2.56 7.32 21.08
CA ARG A 8 3.76 7.02 21.87
C ARG A 8 5.04 7.11 21.03
N GLU A 9 6.15 7.49 21.65
CA GLU A 9 7.49 7.52 21.05
C GLU A 9 7.94 6.15 20.47
N SER A 10 7.36 5.05 20.94
CA SER A 10 7.64 3.69 20.45
C SER A 10 7.02 3.37 19.09
N HIS A 11 6.10 4.20 18.57
CA HIS A 11 5.46 3.93 17.28
C HIS A 11 6.40 4.20 16.12
N GLU A 12 6.52 3.19 15.26
CA GLU A 12 7.31 3.23 14.03
C GLU A 12 6.42 3.26 12.78
N LEU A 13 5.23 2.67 12.85
CA LEU A 13 4.15 2.77 11.87
C LEU A 13 2.88 3.33 12.52
N ILE A 14 2.22 4.28 11.86
CA ILE A 14 1.00 4.93 12.35
C ILE A 14 -0.07 4.87 11.26
N GLY A 15 -1.06 3.99 11.42
CA GLY A 15 -2.21 3.86 10.54
C GLY A 15 -3.26 4.95 10.76
N LEU A 16 -3.70 5.59 9.68
CA LEU A 16 -4.73 6.62 9.62
C LEU A 16 -5.85 6.16 8.69
N GLY A 17 -6.88 5.56 9.28
CA GLY A 17 -8.00 4.94 8.58
C GLY A 17 -9.01 5.93 8.00
N GLU A 18 -9.83 5.43 7.07
CA GLU A 18 -11.11 6.02 6.66
C GLU A 18 -12.17 4.90 6.47
N PRO A 19 -13.47 5.14 6.74
CA PRO A 19 -14.54 4.15 6.57
C PRO A 19 -15.14 4.16 5.15
N SER A 20 -14.70 5.10 4.30
CA SER A 20 -15.08 5.23 2.90
C SER A 20 -14.07 6.13 2.18
N HIS A 21 -13.74 5.81 0.93
CA HIS A 21 -12.83 6.66 0.14
C HIS A 21 -13.56 7.88 -0.43
N GLY A 22 -12.89 9.03 -0.40
CA GLY A 22 -13.37 10.26 -1.03
C GLY A 22 -14.32 11.11 -0.17
N ASP A 23 -14.56 10.74 1.09
CA ASP A 23 -15.22 11.65 2.03
C ASP A 23 -14.32 12.88 2.30
N THR A 24 -14.80 14.06 1.96
CA THR A 24 -13.98 15.28 2.01
C THR A 24 -13.72 15.76 3.42
N ALA A 25 -14.69 15.63 4.34
CA ALA A 25 -14.55 16.16 5.70
C ALA A 25 -13.56 15.34 6.51
N LEU A 26 -13.67 14.01 6.43
CA LEU A 26 -12.72 13.12 7.09
C LEU A 26 -11.36 13.14 6.39
N ALA A 27 -11.28 13.24 5.06
CA ALA A 27 -9.98 13.32 4.40
C ALA A 27 -9.24 14.63 4.72
N ASP A 28 -9.94 15.76 4.86
CA ASP A 28 -9.34 17.01 5.36
C ASP A 28 -8.89 16.87 6.83
N ALA A 29 -9.71 16.26 7.69
CA ALA A 29 -9.32 15.96 9.08
C ALA A 29 -8.08 15.06 9.17
N ARG A 30 -8.00 14.04 8.31
CA ARG A 30 -6.88 13.10 8.22
C ARG A 30 -5.62 13.79 7.71
N PHE A 31 -5.76 14.75 6.80
CA PHE A 31 -4.65 15.57 6.33
C PHE A 31 -4.16 16.55 7.43
N GLU A 32 -5.06 17.19 8.19
CA GLU A 32 -4.68 18.02 9.35
C GLU A 32 -3.95 17.19 10.42
N LEU A 33 -4.44 15.99 10.73
CA LEU A 33 -3.77 15.07 11.65
C LEU A 33 -2.37 14.67 11.14
N LEU A 34 -2.24 14.46 9.82
CA LEU A 34 -0.97 14.12 9.19
C LEU A 34 0.06 15.26 9.23
N THR A 35 -0.34 16.52 9.07
CA THR A 35 0.61 17.65 9.20
C THR A 35 1.13 17.77 10.63
N ARG A 36 0.26 17.59 11.64
CA ARG A 36 0.66 17.53 13.07
C ARG A 36 1.60 16.36 13.37
N LEU A 37 1.39 15.20 12.74
CA LEU A 37 2.28 14.04 12.84
C LEU A 37 3.65 14.29 12.20
N VAL A 38 3.69 15.02 11.08
CA VAL A 38 4.94 15.45 10.44
C VAL A 38 5.71 16.44 11.31
N ASP A 39 5.04 17.39 11.95
CA ASP A 39 5.68 18.26 12.94
C ASP A 39 6.19 17.45 14.15
N GLY A 40 5.47 16.41 14.56
CA GLY A 40 5.88 15.42 15.56
C GLY A 40 6.99 14.45 15.15
N GLY A 41 7.49 14.49 13.91
CA GLY A 41 8.65 13.71 13.46
C GLY A 41 8.39 12.64 12.40
N VAL A 42 7.16 12.46 11.90
CA VAL A 42 6.92 11.60 10.72
C VAL A 42 7.68 12.12 9.50
N ARG A 43 8.38 11.24 8.79
CA ARG A 43 9.17 11.60 7.57
C ARG A 43 8.86 10.77 6.33
N SER A 44 7.98 9.79 6.44
CA SER A 44 7.52 8.97 5.31
C SER A 44 6.02 8.78 5.37
N ILE A 45 5.37 8.83 4.21
CA ILE A 45 3.93 8.70 4.07
C ILE A 45 3.67 7.56 3.08
N ALA A 46 3.05 6.49 3.58
CA ALA A 46 2.57 5.37 2.79
C ALA A 46 1.08 5.54 2.48
N PHE A 47 0.67 5.18 1.27
CA PHE A 47 -0.70 5.29 0.78
C PHE A 47 -1.19 3.94 0.25
N GLU A 48 -2.48 3.66 0.38
CA GLU A 48 -3.18 2.54 -0.25
C GLU A 48 -3.20 2.67 -1.79
N SER A 49 -2.05 2.45 -2.40
CA SER A 49 -1.83 2.59 -3.84
C SER A 49 -0.59 1.80 -4.23
N ASP A 50 -0.49 1.41 -5.50
CA ASP A 50 0.63 0.61 -6.02
C ASP A 50 2.02 1.19 -5.65
N ARG A 51 2.85 0.31 -5.10
CA ARG A 51 4.26 0.54 -4.74
C ARG A 51 5.11 1.05 -5.91
N VAL A 52 4.81 0.63 -7.15
CA VAL A 52 5.47 1.12 -8.37
C VAL A 52 4.97 2.51 -8.75
N ALA A 53 3.64 2.71 -8.87
CA ALA A 53 3.03 4.01 -9.14
C ALA A 53 3.56 5.10 -8.18
N GLY A 54 3.60 4.82 -6.87
CA GLY A 54 4.09 5.76 -5.86
C GLY A 54 5.52 6.28 -6.07
N LEU A 55 6.35 5.64 -6.91
CA LEU A 55 7.66 6.16 -7.32
C LEU A 55 7.54 7.48 -8.11
N ALA A 56 6.50 7.62 -8.95
CA ALA A 56 6.25 8.84 -9.73
C ALA A 56 5.77 9.99 -8.84
N ALA A 57 4.91 9.70 -7.86
CA ALA A 57 4.52 10.67 -6.84
C ALA A 57 5.71 11.12 -5.98
N ASP A 58 6.58 10.20 -5.54
CA ASP A 58 7.81 10.58 -4.81
C ASP A 58 8.80 11.36 -5.69
N ASP A 59 8.91 11.05 -7.00
CA ASP A 59 9.74 11.85 -7.91
C ASP A 59 9.31 13.31 -7.98
N TYR A 60 8.00 13.57 -8.01
CA TYR A 60 7.48 14.93 -7.92
C TYR A 60 7.74 15.53 -6.53
N VAL A 61 7.33 14.88 -5.45
CA VAL A 61 7.50 15.33 -4.05
C VAL A 61 8.96 15.71 -3.74
N GLN A 62 9.92 14.96 -4.27
CA GLN A 62 11.35 15.17 -4.05
C GLN A 62 11.97 16.19 -5.01
N GLY A 63 11.25 16.59 -6.07
CA GLY A 63 11.70 17.52 -7.10
C GLY A 63 12.67 16.93 -8.10
N ARG A 64 12.56 15.62 -8.35
CA ARG A 64 13.42 14.90 -9.29
C ARG A 64 12.87 14.92 -10.71
N ALA A 65 11.56 14.72 -10.86
CA ALA A 65 10.88 14.69 -12.16
C ALA A 65 9.36 14.91 -12.05
N GLY A 66 8.70 15.13 -13.18
CA GLY A 66 7.24 15.20 -13.29
C GLY A 66 6.63 16.57 -12.95
N SER A 67 5.39 16.77 -13.37
CA SER A 67 4.51 17.82 -12.87
C SER A 67 3.57 17.25 -11.79
N LEU A 68 2.82 18.11 -11.10
CA LEU A 68 1.75 17.65 -10.21
C LEU A 68 0.70 16.84 -10.98
N ASP A 69 0.40 17.20 -12.24
CA ASP A 69 -0.56 16.45 -13.06
C ASP A 69 -0.07 15.05 -13.40
N THR A 70 1.22 14.89 -13.74
CA THR A 70 1.85 13.58 -13.91
C THR A 70 1.83 12.78 -12.61
N ALA A 71 2.16 13.42 -11.47
CA ALA A 71 2.15 12.78 -10.16
C ALA A 71 0.75 12.30 -9.75
N MET A 72 -0.31 13.04 -10.08
CA MET A 72 -1.68 12.59 -9.81
C MET A 72 -2.16 11.52 -10.80
N ALA A 73 -1.76 11.59 -12.07
CA ALA A 73 -2.20 10.66 -13.11
C ALA A 73 -1.49 9.29 -13.06
N GLU A 74 -0.20 9.27 -12.69
CA GLU A 74 0.66 8.07 -12.73
C GLU A 74 1.11 7.62 -11.33
N GLY A 75 0.99 8.49 -10.32
CA GLY A 75 1.43 8.21 -8.95
C GLY A 75 0.43 7.47 -8.07
N PHE A 76 -0.78 7.23 -8.56
CA PHE A 76 -1.88 6.62 -7.83
C PHE A 76 -2.61 5.53 -8.64
N THR A 77 -3.11 4.51 -7.94
CA THR A 77 -4.06 3.52 -8.46
C THR A 77 -5.46 3.73 -7.87
N HIS A 78 -6.42 2.83 -8.16
CA HIS A 78 -7.79 2.87 -7.62
C HIS A 78 -8.58 4.17 -7.90
N GLY A 79 -8.11 4.99 -8.85
CA GLY A 79 -8.68 6.31 -9.14
C GLY A 79 -8.33 7.40 -8.12
N PHE A 80 -7.52 7.10 -7.09
CA PHE A 80 -7.24 8.01 -5.97
C PHE A 80 -6.51 9.30 -6.38
N GLY A 81 -5.89 9.33 -7.56
CA GLY A 81 -5.34 10.54 -8.16
C GLY A 81 -6.37 11.62 -8.53
N ALA A 82 -7.65 11.24 -8.66
CA ALA A 82 -8.75 12.16 -8.97
C ALA A 82 -9.30 12.93 -7.76
N PHE A 83 -8.90 12.58 -6.52
CA PHE A 83 -9.37 13.28 -5.33
C PHE A 83 -8.55 14.54 -5.03
N ASP A 84 -9.21 15.69 -4.94
CA ASP A 84 -8.56 17.00 -4.68
C ASP A 84 -7.75 17.03 -3.38
N VAL A 85 -8.15 16.29 -2.35
CA VAL A 85 -7.41 16.17 -1.09
C VAL A 85 -6.06 15.48 -1.27
N ASN A 86 -5.98 14.43 -2.11
CA ASN A 86 -4.72 13.77 -2.44
C ASN A 86 -3.82 14.67 -3.27
N ARG A 87 -4.41 15.46 -4.18
CA ARG A 87 -3.68 16.50 -4.94
C ARG A 87 -3.11 17.59 -4.03
N ARG A 88 -3.88 18.05 -3.04
CA ARG A 88 -3.42 19.00 -2.01
C ARG A 88 -2.31 18.40 -1.14
N LEU A 89 -2.42 17.14 -0.73
CA LEU A 89 -1.40 16.43 0.03
C LEU A 89 -0.06 16.36 -0.74
N VAL A 90 -0.08 15.91 -1.99
CA VAL A 90 1.13 15.78 -2.82
C VAL A 90 1.77 17.13 -3.12
N ALA A 91 0.97 18.17 -3.40
CA ALA A 91 1.45 19.54 -3.57
C ALA A 91 2.10 20.10 -2.28
N TRP A 92 1.48 19.86 -1.12
CA TRP A 92 2.02 20.29 0.18
C TRP A 92 3.31 19.53 0.54
N MET A 93 3.38 18.22 0.30
CA MET A 93 4.61 17.44 0.52
C MET A 93 5.77 17.98 -0.33
N ARG A 94 5.48 18.41 -1.56
CA ARG A 94 6.44 19.08 -2.44
C ARG A 94 6.92 20.40 -1.84
N GLU A 95 6.00 21.30 -1.46
CA GLU A 95 6.33 22.61 -0.87
C GLU A 95 7.13 22.48 0.44
N TYR A 96 6.73 21.54 1.30
CA TYR A 96 7.43 21.20 2.55
C TYR A 96 8.90 20.82 2.29
N ASN A 97 9.16 20.07 1.21
CA ASN A 97 10.49 19.59 0.85
C ASN A 97 11.42 20.64 0.24
N GLU A 98 10.88 21.67 -0.42
CA GLU A 98 11.69 22.69 -1.09
C GLU A 98 12.54 23.50 -0.10
N GLN A 99 12.05 23.69 1.12
CA GLN A 99 12.72 24.48 2.16
C GLN A 99 13.61 23.64 3.10
N ARG A 100 13.76 22.33 2.85
CA ARG A 100 14.36 21.37 3.80
C ARG A 100 15.55 20.57 3.26
N PRO A 101 16.56 20.26 4.11
CA PRO A 101 17.68 19.40 3.75
C PRO A 101 17.20 17.96 3.52
N PRO A 102 17.90 17.14 2.70
CA PRO A 102 17.43 15.80 2.33
C PRO A 102 17.04 14.87 3.49
N ALA A 103 17.71 14.97 4.63
CA ALA A 103 17.38 14.17 5.82
C ALA A 103 15.95 14.42 6.33
N GLU A 104 15.48 15.68 6.29
CA GLU A 104 14.20 16.14 6.85
C GLU A 104 13.04 16.12 5.83
N ARG A 105 13.29 15.75 4.58
CA ARG A 105 12.25 15.71 3.54
C ARG A 105 11.26 14.57 3.75
N LEU A 106 9.99 14.82 3.47
CA LEU A 106 8.97 13.79 3.37
C LEU A 106 9.22 12.92 2.14
N SER A 107 9.10 11.60 2.28
CA SER A 107 8.99 10.65 1.17
C SER A 107 7.56 10.16 0.99
N PHE A 108 7.16 9.95 -0.26
CA PHE A 108 5.88 9.34 -0.62
C PHE A 108 6.10 7.87 -1.00
N HIS A 109 5.15 7.01 -0.62
CA HIS A 109 5.20 5.59 -0.92
C HIS A 109 3.80 5.08 -1.24
N GLY A 110 3.61 4.38 -2.35
CA GLY A 110 2.52 3.40 -2.42
C GLY A 110 2.87 2.20 -1.53
N MET A 111 1.88 1.55 -0.92
CA MET A 111 2.06 0.29 -0.18
C MET A 111 1.41 -0.92 -0.85
N ASP A 112 0.47 -0.72 -1.76
CA ASP A 112 -0.28 -1.79 -2.42
C ASP A 112 0.48 -2.35 -3.64
N ALA A 113 -0.15 -3.26 -4.38
CA ALA A 113 0.20 -3.64 -5.74
C ALA A 113 -0.88 -3.11 -6.71
N PRO A 114 -0.67 -3.13 -8.04
CA PRO A 114 -1.66 -2.66 -9.01
C PRO A 114 -2.69 -3.77 -9.28
N LEU A 115 -3.48 -4.10 -8.25
CA LEU A 115 -4.46 -5.18 -8.23
C LEU A 115 -5.65 -4.90 -7.29
N GLU A 116 -6.83 -5.41 -7.67
CA GLU A 116 -8.02 -5.59 -6.83
C GLU A 116 -9.06 -6.44 -7.61
N PHE A 117 -9.99 -5.81 -8.34
CA PHE A 117 -10.93 -6.48 -9.26
C PHE A 117 -10.35 -6.70 -10.67
N THR A 118 -9.25 -6.02 -10.98
CA THR A 118 -8.35 -6.26 -12.12
C THR A 118 -6.92 -6.38 -11.56
N ALA A 119 -5.94 -6.82 -12.35
CA ALA A 119 -4.54 -6.82 -11.93
C ALA A 119 -3.63 -6.53 -13.13
N ALA A 120 -2.61 -5.70 -12.97
CA ALA A 120 -1.75 -5.30 -14.09
C ALA A 120 -0.96 -6.49 -14.67
N SER A 121 -0.58 -6.39 -15.94
CA SER A 121 0.35 -7.37 -16.53
C SER A 121 1.72 -7.31 -15.84
N PRO A 122 2.29 -8.46 -15.44
CA PRO A 122 3.64 -8.49 -14.86
C PRO A 122 4.73 -8.16 -15.89
N ARG A 123 4.42 -8.19 -17.20
CA ARG A 123 5.40 -8.07 -18.30
C ARG A 123 6.27 -6.82 -18.18
N GLY A 124 5.65 -5.63 -18.18
CA GLY A 124 6.41 -4.36 -18.17
C GLY A 124 7.31 -4.19 -16.94
N HIS A 125 6.93 -4.77 -15.79
CA HIS A 125 7.78 -4.77 -14.60
C HIS A 125 8.96 -5.74 -14.74
N LEU A 126 8.77 -6.93 -15.31
CA LEU A 126 9.85 -7.88 -15.58
C LEU A 126 10.81 -7.37 -16.65
N GLU A 127 10.30 -6.68 -17.66
CA GLU A 127 11.10 -6.04 -18.72
C GLU A 127 11.96 -4.89 -18.16
N HIS A 128 11.41 -4.05 -17.28
CA HIS A 128 12.20 -3.06 -16.54
C HIS A 128 13.37 -3.69 -15.77
N VAL A 129 13.13 -4.84 -15.11
CA VAL A 129 14.16 -5.56 -14.35
C VAL A 129 15.21 -6.19 -15.25
N ARG A 130 14.78 -6.82 -16.37
CA ARG A 130 15.67 -7.33 -17.42
C ARG A 130 16.61 -6.25 -17.94
N ASP A 131 16.06 -5.09 -18.28
CA ASP A 131 16.79 -3.98 -18.89
C ASP A 131 17.80 -3.39 -17.89
N TYR A 132 17.40 -3.22 -16.62
CA TYR A 132 18.31 -2.80 -15.55
C TYR A 132 19.43 -3.82 -15.26
N LEU A 133 19.15 -5.11 -15.41
CA LEU A 133 20.15 -6.18 -15.30
C LEU A 133 21.03 -6.32 -16.56
N GLY A 134 20.68 -5.67 -17.67
CA GLY A 134 21.36 -5.79 -18.96
C GLY A 134 21.30 -7.20 -19.56
N LEU A 135 20.14 -7.86 -19.44
CA LEU A 135 19.94 -9.24 -19.90
C LEU A 135 19.26 -9.29 -21.28
N ASP A 136 19.79 -10.13 -22.17
CA ASP A 136 19.12 -10.53 -23.41
C ASP A 136 18.15 -11.68 -23.09
N LEU A 137 16.91 -11.33 -22.72
CA LEU A 137 15.87 -12.26 -22.29
C LEU A 137 14.51 -11.86 -22.87
N ASP A 138 14.00 -12.65 -23.81
CA ASP A 138 12.64 -12.46 -24.31
C ASP A 138 11.61 -13.05 -23.33
N LEU A 139 10.78 -12.17 -22.78
CA LEU A 139 9.72 -12.51 -21.83
C LEU A 139 8.35 -12.63 -22.51
N ALA A 140 8.19 -12.13 -23.74
CA ALA A 140 6.90 -12.10 -24.42
C ALA A 140 6.29 -13.50 -24.67
N PRO A 141 7.06 -14.56 -25.00
CA PRO A 141 6.51 -15.91 -25.16
C PRO A 141 5.96 -16.52 -23.87
N LEU A 142 6.42 -16.09 -22.70
CA LEU A 142 5.92 -16.55 -21.39
C LEU A 142 4.82 -15.63 -20.83
N ALA A 143 4.95 -14.32 -21.05
CA ALA A 143 4.00 -13.32 -20.57
C ALA A 143 2.75 -13.19 -21.45
N GLY A 144 2.83 -13.52 -22.74
CA GLY A 144 1.73 -13.36 -23.70
C GLY A 144 1.30 -11.91 -23.88
N ASP A 145 0.02 -11.70 -24.18
CA ASP A 145 -0.60 -10.39 -24.33
C ASP A 145 -0.98 -9.79 -22.96
N ASP A 146 -0.74 -8.50 -22.74
CA ASP A 146 -1.02 -7.86 -21.45
C ASP A 146 -2.50 -7.93 -21.06
N GLN A 147 -3.43 -7.91 -22.02
CA GLN A 147 -4.87 -7.98 -21.77
C GLN A 147 -5.34 -9.32 -21.21
N GLN A 148 -4.54 -10.39 -21.30
CA GLN A 148 -4.88 -11.65 -20.64
C GLN A 148 -4.75 -11.56 -19.11
N TRP A 149 -3.95 -10.60 -18.61
CA TRP A 149 -3.77 -10.30 -17.19
C TRP A 149 -4.67 -9.14 -16.75
N SER A 150 -4.72 -8.05 -17.52
CA SER A 150 -5.39 -6.80 -17.09
C SER A 150 -6.91 -6.76 -17.19
N ARG A 151 -7.54 -7.72 -17.88
CA ARG A 151 -9.00 -7.81 -17.97
C ARG A 151 -9.62 -8.25 -16.64
N MET A 152 -10.86 -7.86 -16.38
CA MET A 152 -11.57 -8.18 -15.12
C MET A 152 -11.71 -9.69 -14.92
N GLU A 153 -11.99 -10.44 -15.99
CA GLU A 153 -12.16 -11.89 -15.97
C GLU A 153 -10.89 -12.65 -15.55
N ALA A 154 -9.71 -12.02 -15.62
CA ALA A 154 -8.45 -12.61 -15.15
C ALA A 154 -8.34 -12.66 -13.61
N VAL A 155 -9.26 -11.98 -12.91
CA VAL A 155 -9.43 -12.04 -11.45
C VAL A 155 -10.80 -12.61 -11.08
N THR A 156 -11.88 -12.20 -11.76
CA THR A 156 -13.25 -12.57 -11.37
C THR A 156 -13.66 -13.98 -11.80
N ASP A 157 -13.13 -14.52 -12.91
CA ASP A 157 -13.41 -15.90 -13.37
C ASP A 157 -12.17 -16.81 -13.20
N PRO A 158 -12.20 -17.77 -12.26
CA PRO A 158 -11.11 -18.74 -12.07
C PRO A 158 -10.76 -19.57 -13.30
N ALA A 159 -11.69 -19.75 -14.23
CA ALA A 159 -11.44 -20.48 -15.48
C ALA A 159 -10.80 -19.61 -16.58
N ALA A 160 -10.97 -18.29 -16.53
CA ALA A 160 -10.36 -17.34 -17.46
C ALA A 160 -9.05 -16.70 -16.95
N SER A 161 -8.71 -16.91 -15.67
CA SER A 161 -7.45 -16.44 -15.08
C SER A 161 -6.22 -17.16 -15.66
N PRO A 162 -5.17 -16.44 -16.10
CA PRO A 162 -3.96 -17.02 -16.68
C PRO A 162 -3.06 -17.72 -15.64
N GLY A 163 -3.32 -17.52 -14.34
CA GLY A 163 -2.35 -17.79 -13.28
C GLY A 163 -1.98 -19.25 -13.02
N ASP A 164 -2.71 -20.23 -13.54
CA ASP A 164 -2.39 -21.66 -13.42
C ASP A 164 -1.88 -22.30 -14.74
N THR A 165 -1.56 -21.48 -15.74
CA THR A 165 -0.96 -21.96 -17.00
C THR A 165 0.52 -22.38 -16.81
N PRO A 166 1.03 -23.37 -17.58
CA PRO A 166 2.46 -23.72 -17.56
C PRO A 166 3.39 -22.53 -17.83
N GLU A 167 2.94 -21.60 -18.67
CA GLU A 167 3.62 -20.35 -19.01
C GLU A 167 3.69 -19.40 -17.81
N ALA A 168 2.58 -19.19 -17.09
CA ALA A 168 2.56 -18.39 -15.86
C ALA A 168 3.43 -18.99 -14.75
N HIS A 169 3.41 -20.31 -14.58
CA HIS A 169 4.28 -21.02 -13.62
C HIS A 169 5.77 -20.82 -13.93
N ARG A 170 6.16 -20.92 -15.22
CA ARG A 170 7.54 -20.61 -15.66
C ARG A 170 7.88 -19.14 -15.49
N LEU A 171 6.97 -18.23 -15.84
CA LEU A 171 7.19 -16.79 -15.71
C LEU A 171 7.41 -16.39 -14.25
N ARG A 172 6.71 -17.03 -13.31
CA ARG A 172 6.91 -16.82 -11.87
C ARG A 172 8.27 -17.33 -11.38
N ALA A 173 8.79 -18.44 -11.91
CA ALA A 173 10.15 -18.87 -11.63
C ALA A 173 11.19 -17.88 -12.17
N VAL A 174 11.02 -17.41 -13.42
CA VAL A 174 11.87 -16.38 -14.03
C VAL A 174 11.83 -15.07 -13.24
N ALA A 175 10.68 -14.67 -12.70
CA ALA A 175 10.54 -13.49 -11.86
C ALA A 175 11.35 -13.59 -10.55
N ASP A 176 11.37 -14.77 -9.92
CA ASP A 176 12.14 -15.07 -8.70
C ASP A 176 13.65 -15.12 -8.98
N ASP A 177 14.05 -15.70 -10.12
CA ASP A 177 15.44 -15.70 -10.61
C ASP A 177 15.94 -14.26 -10.88
N LEU A 178 15.11 -13.42 -11.51
CA LEU A 178 15.43 -12.00 -11.77
C LEU A 178 15.57 -11.20 -10.46
N LEU A 179 14.71 -11.44 -9.46
CA LEU A 179 14.85 -10.85 -8.13
C LEU A 179 16.17 -11.29 -7.46
N THR A 180 16.52 -12.56 -7.56
CA THR A 180 17.79 -13.11 -7.05
C THR A 180 19.02 -12.55 -7.80
N ALA A 181 18.89 -12.29 -9.11
CA ALA A 181 19.91 -11.66 -9.93
C ALA A 181 20.21 -10.21 -9.48
N LEU A 182 19.20 -9.45 -9.05
CA LEU A 182 19.39 -8.10 -8.48
C LEU A 182 20.26 -8.13 -7.22
N TYR A 183 20.02 -9.07 -6.31
CA TYR A 183 20.80 -9.21 -5.07
C TYR A 183 22.22 -9.71 -5.32
N SER A 184 22.39 -10.80 -6.09
CA SER A 184 23.71 -11.39 -6.36
C SER A 184 24.66 -10.44 -7.11
N ARG A 185 24.12 -9.51 -7.90
CA ARG A 185 24.89 -8.50 -8.65
C ARG A 185 24.85 -7.10 -8.00
N ALA A 186 24.21 -6.93 -6.83
CA ALA A 186 23.92 -5.63 -6.23
C ALA A 186 25.14 -4.68 -6.12
N PRO A 187 26.34 -5.10 -5.66
CA PRO A 187 27.49 -4.19 -5.56
C PRO A 187 27.92 -3.60 -6.91
N HIS A 188 27.85 -4.39 -7.97
CA HIS A 188 28.20 -3.95 -9.32
C HIS A 188 27.12 -3.07 -9.94
N LEU A 189 25.84 -3.47 -9.82
CA LEU A 189 24.70 -2.70 -10.33
C LEU A 189 24.61 -1.31 -9.67
N ILE A 190 24.77 -1.25 -8.34
CA ILE A 190 24.74 0.01 -7.57
C ILE A 190 25.93 0.90 -7.94
N ALA A 191 27.13 0.35 -8.10
CA ALA A 191 28.31 1.12 -8.52
C ALA A 191 28.23 1.63 -9.97
N ALA A 192 27.56 0.90 -10.86
CA ALA A 192 27.33 1.30 -12.24
C ALA A 192 26.16 2.30 -12.41
N THR A 193 25.24 2.35 -11.44
CA THR A 193 24.04 3.21 -11.51
C THR A 193 23.85 4.01 -10.21
N SER A 194 23.00 3.55 -9.29
CA SER A 194 22.88 4.08 -7.93
C SER A 194 22.10 3.12 -7.04
N ARG A 195 22.13 3.34 -5.72
CA ARG A 195 21.28 2.62 -4.77
C ARG A 195 19.79 2.82 -5.07
N ALA A 196 19.39 4.05 -5.42
CA ALA A 196 18.00 4.38 -5.75
C ALA A 196 17.50 3.66 -7.03
N ALA A 197 18.35 3.54 -8.06
CA ALA A 197 18.01 2.78 -9.27
C ALA A 197 17.84 1.28 -8.96
N TRP A 198 18.73 0.71 -8.14
CA TRP A 198 18.61 -0.67 -7.67
C TRP A 198 17.33 -0.89 -6.85
N ASP A 199 16.99 0.03 -5.95
CA ASP A 199 15.77 -0.04 -5.14
C ASP A 199 14.48 -0.01 -5.98
N ARG A 200 14.48 0.71 -7.11
CA ARG A 200 13.37 0.73 -8.09
C ARG A 200 13.24 -0.57 -8.84
N ALA A 201 14.34 -1.09 -9.39
CA ALA A 201 14.34 -2.40 -10.04
C ALA A 201 13.86 -3.50 -9.07
N ARG A 202 14.27 -3.45 -7.79
CA ARG A 202 13.82 -4.40 -6.76
C ARG A 202 12.39 -4.13 -6.23
N ILE A 203 11.79 -2.99 -6.53
CA ILE A 203 10.34 -2.77 -6.36
C ILE A 203 9.58 -3.42 -7.54
N HIS A 204 9.98 -3.15 -8.78
CA HIS A 204 9.36 -3.76 -9.97
C HIS A 204 9.42 -5.30 -9.94
N ALA A 205 10.57 -5.88 -9.56
CA ALA A 205 10.70 -7.33 -9.42
C ALA A 205 9.74 -7.92 -8.38
N ALA A 206 9.60 -7.27 -7.22
CA ALA A 206 8.67 -7.68 -6.18
C ALA A 206 7.21 -7.63 -6.68
N THR A 207 6.78 -6.49 -7.25
CA THR A 207 5.43 -6.33 -7.81
C THR A 207 5.11 -7.37 -8.88
N ALA A 208 6.05 -7.71 -9.76
CA ALA A 208 5.86 -8.76 -10.77
C ALA A 208 5.63 -10.16 -10.15
N VAL A 209 6.42 -10.54 -9.14
CA VAL A 209 6.25 -11.79 -8.40
C VAL A 209 4.90 -11.83 -7.69
N ASP A 210 4.45 -10.70 -7.14
CA ASP A 210 3.20 -10.61 -6.41
C ASP A 210 1.97 -10.65 -7.33
N LEU A 211 1.99 -9.99 -8.50
CA LEU A 211 0.95 -10.12 -9.53
C LEU A 211 0.81 -11.57 -10.00
N LEU A 212 1.93 -12.26 -10.26
CA LEU A 212 1.94 -13.68 -10.64
C LEU A 212 1.44 -14.59 -9.50
N ARG A 213 1.71 -14.25 -8.24
CA ARG A 213 1.14 -14.94 -7.08
C ARG A 213 -0.37 -14.71 -6.98
N TYR A 214 -0.83 -13.49 -7.18
CA TYR A 214 -2.23 -13.09 -7.11
C TYR A 214 -3.07 -13.78 -8.18
N HIS A 215 -2.65 -13.74 -9.45
CA HIS A 215 -3.35 -14.48 -10.52
C HIS A 215 -3.37 -16.00 -10.27
N ARG A 216 -2.30 -16.58 -9.70
CA ARG A 216 -2.33 -18.01 -9.34
C ARG A 216 -3.40 -18.30 -8.27
N GLN A 217 -3.65 -17.39 -7.33
CA GLN A 217 -4.76 -17.54 -6.38
C GLN A 217 -6.12 -17.28 -7.04
N ALA A 218 -6.22 -16.33 -7.97
CA ALA A 218 -7.45 -16.05 -8.69
C ALA A 218 -7.95 -17.25 -9.52
N ALA A 219 -7.01 -18.05 -10.06
CA ALA A 219 -7.27 -19.27 -10.83
C ALA A 219 -7.72 -20.50 -9.98
N GLU A 220 -7.74 -20.41 -8.65
CA GLU A 220 -8.21 -21.51 -7.79
C GLU A 220 -9.72 -21.75 -7.96
N ARG A 221 -10.09 -23.00 -8.31
CA ARG A 221 -11.48 -23.42 -8.49
C ARG A 221 -12.05 -24.02 -7.19
N ILE A 222 -12.18 -23.15 -6.19
CA ILE A 222 -12.75 -23.44 -4.87
C ILE A 222 -14.07 -22.68 -4.66
N ASP A 223 -14.63 -22.70 -3.45
CA ASP A 223 -15.79 -21.89 -3.11
C ASP A 223 -15.52 -20.39 -3.33
N GLU A 224 -16.53 -19.64 -3.81
CA GLU A 224 -16.31 -18.27 -4.25
C GLU A 224 -16.01 -17.31 -3.09
N ALA A 225 -16.66 -17.49 -1.93
CA ALA A 225 -16.41 -16.67 -0.74
C ALA A 225 -15.03 -16.99 -0.14
N GLU A 226 -14.64 -18.27 -0.13
CA GLU A 226 -13.29 -18.68 0.27
C GLU A 226 -12.23 -18.10 -0.67
N ARG A 227 -12.47 -18.13 -1.99
CA ARG A 227 -11.55 -17.60 -3.00
C ARG A 227 -11.35 -16.09 -2.86
N TRP A 228 -12.42 -15.32 -2.73
CA TRP A 228 -12.31 -13.87 -2.52
C TRP A 228 -11.66 -13.53 -1.17
N SER A 229 -11.98 -14.25 -0.10
CA SER A 229 -11.30 -14.10 1.20
C SER A 229 -9.79 -14.32 1.09
N ARG A 230 -9.35 -15.36 0.34
CA ARG A 230 -7.94 -15.60 0.05
C ARG A 230 -7.31 -14.51 -0.83
N LEU A 231 -8.04 -13.95 -1.80
CA LEU A 231 -7.54 -12.83 -2.62
C LEU A 231 -7.32 -11.57 -1.78
N SER A 232 -8.27 -11.22 -0.89
CA SER A 232 -8.10 -10.11 0.06
C SER A 232 -6.91 -10.34 0.99
N ALA A 233 -6.78 -11.54 1.57
CA ALA A 233 -5.64 -11.92 2.40
C ALA A 233 -4.28 -11.80 1.67
N VAL A 234 -4.24 -12.09 0.37
CA VAL A 234 -3.02 -11.95 -0.45
C VAL A 234 -2.69 -10.49 -0.72
N ARG A 235 -3.69 -9.65 -1.04
CA ARG A 235 -3.52 -8.18 -1.21
C ARG A 235 -2.96 -7.56 0.08
N ASP A 236 -3.60 -7.83 1.22
CA ASP A 236 -3.15 -7.33 2.52
C ASP A 236 -1.79 -7.88 2.97
N ALA A 237 -1.45 -9.14 2.64
CA ALA A 237 -0.11 -9.67 2.89
C ALA A 237 0.98 -8.97 2.05
N ILE A 238 0.67 -8.58 0.81
CA ILE A 238 1.56 -7.77 -0.04
C ILE A 238 1.73 -6.37 0.56
N MET A 239 0.63 -5.73 0.95
CA MET A 239 0.61 -4.41 1.59
C MET A 239 1.41 -4.39 2.91
N ALA A 240 1.20 -5.36 3.80
CA ALA A 240 1.97 -5.50 5.04
C ALA A 240 3.48 -5.69 4.77
N ARG A 241 3.85 -6.57 3.82
CA ARG A 241 5.26 -6.77 3.44
C ARG A 241 5.87 -5.49 2.86
N ASN A 242 5.12 -4.74 2.05
CA ASN A 242 5.57 -3.47 1.49
C ASN A 242 5.74 -2.38 2.57
N LEU A 243 4.84 -2.31 3.55
CA LEU A 243 4.97 -1.42 4.71
C LEU A 243 6.21 -1.72 5.55
N LEU A 244 6.50 -3.00 5.81
CA LEU A 244 7.71 -3.41 6.54
C LEU A 244 8.99 -3.02 5.76
N ASP A 245 8.99 -3.22 4.43
CA ASP A 245 10.10 -2.78 3.58
C ASP A 245 10.26 -1.25 3.51
N ILE A 246 9.16 -0.50 3.49
CA ILE A 246 9.17 0.97 3.63
C ILE A 246 9.77 1.35 4.98
N ARG A 247 9.33 0.71 6.07
CA ARG A 247 9.79 0.97 7.43
C ARG A 247 11.30 0.75 7.59
N ASP A 248 11.82 -0.37 7.07
CA ASP A 248 13.24 -0.69 7.09
C ASP A 248 14.08 0.32 6.29
N ARG A 249 13.55 0.81 5.16
CA ARG A 249 14.21 1.83 4.32
C ARG A 249 14.19 3.24 4.94
N GLU A 250 13.15 3.55 5.70
CA GLU A 250 12.94 4.83 6.39
C GLU A 250 13.42 4.81 7.85
N ALA A 251 14.09 3.72 8.25
CA ALA A 251 14.66 3.54 9.58
C ALA A 251 15.62 4.70 9.95
N GLY A 252 15.47 5.22 11.17
CA GLY A 252 16.25 6.35 11.67
C GLY A 252 15.86 7.74 11.12
N ARG A 253 14.90 7.85 10.18
CA ARG A 253 14.38 9.14 9.70
C ARG A 253 13.19 9.66 10.51
N GLY A 254 12.49 8.76 11.21
CA GLY A 254 11.24 9.03 11.94
C GLY A 254 10.22 7.91 11.67
N PRO A 255 9.00 8.00 12.21
CA PRO A 255 7.94 7.05 11.91
C PRO A 255 7.40 7.22 10.47
N THR A 256 6.67 6.21 10.01
CA THR A 256 5.92 6.23 8.74
C THR A 256 4.42 6.34 9.06
N ALA A 257 3.75 7.35 8.50
CA ALA A 257 2.29 7.41 8.53
C ALA A 257 1.71 6.62 7.36
N VAL A 258 0.56 5.96 7.55
CA VAL A 258 -0.08 5.09 6.57
C VAL A 258 -1.52 5.55 6.35
N LEU A 259 -1.89 5.87 5.10
CA LEU A 259 -3.21 6.34 4.69
C LEU A 259 -3.91 5.23 3.89
N ALA A 260 -4.95 4.63 4.46
CA ALA A 260 -5.70 3.54 3.85
C ALA A 260 -7.11 3.41 4.45
N HIS A 261 -7.95 2.52 3.93
CA HIS A 261 -9.23 2.17 4.50
C HIS A 261 -9.09 1.50 5.88
N ASN A 262 -10.06 1.71 6.77
CA ASN A 262 -10.13 1.09 8.10
C ASN A 262 -9.94 -0.44 8.04
N ILE A 263 -10.60 -1.09 7.06
CA ILE A 263 -10.59 -2.55 6.88
C ILE A 263 -9.18 -3.13 6.64
N HIS A 264 -8.28 -2.33 6.09
CA HIS A 264 -6.89 -2.71 5.89
C HIS A 264 -6.04 -2.43 7.14
N LEU A 265 -6.36 -1.42 7.95
CA LEU A 265 -5.51 -0.95 9.06
C LEU A 265 -5.91 -1.47 10.44
N GLN A 266 -7.10 -2.03 10.59
CA GLN A 266 -7.55 -2.67 11.83
C GLN A 266 -6.65 -3.83 12.29
N ARG A 267 -6.59 -4.04 13.61
CA ARG A 267 -5.85 -5.13 14.26
C ARG A 267 -6.65 -6.44 14.31
N ASN A 268 -7.98 -6.33 14.37
CA ASN A 268 -8.91 -7.48 14.39
C ASN A 268 -9.11 -8.05 12.97
N GLU A 269 -9.69 -9.26 12.87
CA GLU A 269 -10.01 -9.88 11.58
C GLU A 269 -10.93 -8.97 10.74
N SER A 270 -10.55 -8.72 9.50
CA SER A 270 -11.28 -7.91 8.54
C SER A 270 -12.49 -8.69 8.02
N ARG A 271 -13.65 -8.05 7.95
CA ARG A 271 -14.89 -8.64 7.43
C ARG A 271 -15.53 -7.71 6.40
N MET A 272 -16.00 -8.28 5.29
CA MET A 272 -16.73 -7.54 4.24
C MET A 272 -17.89 -8.37 3.69
N GLU A 273 -19.05 -7.75 3.50
CA GLU A 273 -20.16 -8.34 2.75
C GLU A 273 -20.07 -7.88 1.28
N MET A 274 -19.88 -8.81 0.34
CA MET A 274 -19.66 -8.51 -1.08
C MET A 274 -20.46 -9.46 -1.97
N ALA A 275 -21.32 -8.94 -2.84
CA ALA A 275 -22.13 -9.72 -3.79
C ALA A 275 -22.94 -10.88 -3.15
N GLY A 276 -23.30 -10.77 -1.87
CA GLY A 276 -24.01 -11.82 -1.12
C GLY A 276 -23.10 -12.85 -0.41
N MET A 277 -21.78 -12.69 -0.51
CA MET A 277 -20.78 -13.44 0.24
C MET A 277 -20.33 -12.66 1.47
N THR A 278 -20.14 -13.36 2.59
CA THR A 278 -19.37 -12.85 3.74
C THR A 278 -17.91 -13.26 3.56
N LEU A 279 -17.01 -12.29 3.47
CA LEU A 279 -15.57 -12.49 3.35
C LEU A 279 -14.89 -12.20 4.69
N THR A 280 -13.91 -13.02 5.09
CA THR A 280 -13.09 -12.75 6.29
C THR A 280 -11.60 -13.02 6.03
N TRP A 281 -10.72 -12.16 6.54
CA TRP A 281 -9.27 -12.32 6.42
C TRP A 281 -8.52 -11.47 7.46
N PHE A 282 -7.25 -11.77 7.70
CA PHE A 282 -6.37 -10.87 8.45
C PHE A 282 -5.83 -9.77 7.54
N GLY A 283 -6.33 -8.53 7.72
CA GLY A 283 -5.87 -7.35 7.00
C GLY A 283 -4.43 -6.92 7.32
N THR A 284 -3.94 -5.91 6.61
CA THR A 284 -2.58 -5.37 6.74
C THR A 284 -2.24 -5.03 8.18
N GLY A 285 -3.15 -4.35 8.87
CA GLY A 285 -3.07 -3.92 10.27
C GLY A 285 -2.88 -5.07 11.23
N ALA A 286 -3.66 -6.15 11.08
CA ALA A 286 -3.53 -7.37 11.88
C ALA A 286 -2.15 -8.03 11.69
N VAL A 287 -1.67 -8.10 10.44
CA VAL A 287 -0.34 -8.65 10.12
C VAL A 287 0.79 -7.78 10.69
N VAL A 288 0.76 -6.46 10.51
CA VAL A 288 1.80 -5.57 11.05
C VAL A 288 1.74 -5.46 12.57
N ALA A 289 0.55 -5.52 13.18
CA ALA A 289 0.40 -5.59 14.64
C ALA A 289 1.05 -6.86 15.21
N ALA A 290 0.85 -8.02 14.57
CA ALA A 290 1.47 -9.27 14.99
C ALA A 290 3.01 -9.26 14.87
N LEU A 291 3.57 -8.55 13.87
CA LEU A 291 5.01 -8.53 13.58
C LEU A 291 5.77 -7.39 14.27
N LEU A 292 5.14 -6.24 14.50
CA LEU A 292 5.74 -5.06 15.14
C LEU A 292 5.29 -4.84 16.59
N GLY A 293 4.20 -5.49 17.02
CA GLY A 293 3.63 -5.36 18.36
C GLY A 293 3.31 -3.90 18.70
N PRO A 294 3.76 -3.37 19.86
CA PRO A 294 3.44 -2.02 20.33
C PRO A 294 4.09 -0.89 19.52
N LYS A 295 4.78 -1.20 18.42
CA LYS A 295 5.33 -0.23 17.48
C LYS A 295 4.38 0.15 16.34
N TYR A 296 3.27 -0.57 16.19
CA TYR A 296 2.17 -0.19 15.29
C TYR A 296 1.07 0.52 16.08
N GLY A 297 0.76 1.77 15.73
CA GLY A 297 -0.39 2.52 16.22
C GLY A 297 -1.46 2.63 15.13
N PHE A 298 -2.73 2.59 15.48
CA PHE A 298 -3.85 2.71 14.54
C PHE A 298 -4.90 3.70 15.04
N ILE A 299 -5.22 4.69 14.21
CA ILE A 299 -6.31 5.63 14.39
C ILE A 299 -7.36 5.33 13.32
N ALA A 300 -8.53 4.84 13.73
CA ALA A 300 -9.65 4.59 12.81
C ALA A 300 -10.31 5.91 12.40
N GLY A 301 -10.80 6.00 11.16
CA GLY A 301 -11.65 7.11 10.73
C GLY A 301 -13.12 6.77 10.93
N SER A 302 -13.95 7.72 11.39
CA SER A 302 -15.41 7.54 11.49
C SER A 302 -16.16 8.80 11.03
N LEU A 303 -17.36 8.59 10.47
CA LEU A 303 -18.28 9.64 10.06
C LEU A 303 -19.45 9.68 11.06
N GLY A 304 -19.57 10.79 11.79
CA GLY A 304 -20.56 10.92 12.87
C GLY A 304 -20.10 10.31 14.20
N PHE A 305 -21.04 9.85 15.02
CA PHE A 305 -20.77 9.55 16.44
C PHE A 305 -20.13 8.16 16.64
N ALA A 306 -18.91 8.14 17.19
CA ALA A 306 -18.11 6.94 17.47
C ALA A 306 -18.63 6.04 18.62
N GLY A 307 -19.94 5.88 18.76
CA GLY A 307 -20.57 5.11 19.83
C GLY A 307 -21.19 3.80 19.35
N GLY A 308 -20.58 2.68 19.71
CA GLY A 308 -21.12 1.33 19.46
C GLY A 308 -20.67 0.66 18.15
N GLU A 309 -19.73 1.26 17.43
CA GLU A 309 -19.02 0.60 16.31
C GLU A 309 -17.75 -0.09 16.83
N ASP A 310 -17.47 -1.30 16.34
CA ASP A 310 -16.16 -1.96 16.49
C ASP A 310 -15.16 -1.28 15.54
N PHE A 311 -14.17 -0.59 16.13
CA PHE A 311 -13.10 0.08 15.37
C PHE A 311 -11.89 -0.83 15.12
N GLY A 312 -12.06 -2.14 15.24
CA GLY A 312 -11.07 -3.17 14.91
C GLY A 312 -9.83 -3.10 15.79
N GLY A 313 -10.00 -2.75 17.07
CA GLY A 313 -8.91 -2.57 18.03
C GLY A 313 -8.04 -1.34 17.78
N ALA A 314 -8.61 -0.21 17.35
CA ALA A 314 -7.91 1.07 17.21
C ALA A 314 -7.44 1.66 18.57
N ASP A 315 -6.38 2.47 18.58
CA ASP A 315 -5.96 3.22 19.77
C ASP A 315 -6.81 4.51 19.96
N ALA A 316 -7.32 5.05 18.86
CA ALA A 316 -8.14 6.26 18.83
C ALA A 316 -9.05 6.27 17.59
N VAL A 317 -10.06 7.13 17.62
CA VAL A 317 -10.94 7.40 16.48
C VAL A 317 -10.83 8.88 16.10
N LEU A 318 -10.53 9.13 14.82
CA LEU A 318 -10.67 10.42 14.19
C LEU A 318 -12.10 10.54 13.64
N VAL A 319 -12.90 11.38 14.31
CA VAL A 319 -14.29 11.65 13.94
C VAL A 319 -14.37 12.91 13.10
N ALA A 320 -15.13 12.85 12.01
CA ALA A 320 -15.64 14.02 11.28
C ALA A 320 -17.17 14.09 11.36
N ASP A 321 -17.70 15.25 11.77
CA ASP A 321 -19.14 15.56 11.83
C ASP A 321 -19.36 16.99 11.29
N GLY A 322 -19.62 17.10 9.99
CA GLY A 322 -19.63 18.38 9.26
C GLY A 322 -18.28 19.09 9.37
N ASP A 323 -18.29 20.35 9.77
CA ASP A 323 -17.08 21.17 9.96
C ASP A 323 -16.32 20.85 11.27
N LYS A 324 -16.75 19.86 12.06
CA LYS A 324 -16.11 19.49 13.33
C LYS A 324 -15.29 18.22 13.19
N THR A 325 -14.05 18.32 13.61
CA THR A 325 -13.11 17.19 13.68
C THR A 325 -12.71 16.95 15.14
N ALA A 326 -12.59 15.69 15.55
CA ALA A 326 -12.20 15.34 16.91
C ALA A 326 -11.40 14.04 16.95
N LEU A 327 -10.32 14.05 17.75
CA LEU A 327 -9.60 12.83 18.12
C LEU A 327 -10.11 12.37 19.50
N ALA A 328 -10.81 11.23 19.50
CA ALA A 328 -11.38 10.58 20.68
C ALA A 328 -10.65 9.26 20.97
N PRO A 329 -10.58 8.79 22.23
CA PRO A 329 -10.16 7.42 22.49
C PRO A 329 -11.10 6.46 21.75
N ALA A 330 -10.59 5.31 21.32
CA ALA A 330 -11.48 4.25 20.90
C ALA A 330 -12.39 3.85 22.08
N PRO A 331 -13.64 3.40 21.83
CA PRO A 331 -14.39 2.70 22.85
C PRO A 331 -13.54 1.54 23.37
N ASP A 332 -13.48 1.36 24.69
CA ASP A 332 -12.87 0.15 25.23
C ASP A 332 -13.63 -1.06 24.66
N ASP A 333 -12.92 -2.01 24.06
CA ASP A 333 -13.38 -3.39 23.96
C ASP A 333 -13.52 -3.91 25.41
N GLU A 334 -14.63 -3.61 26.09
CA GLU A 334 -14.99 -4.38 27.29
C GLU A 334 -15.20 -5.82 26.80
N PRO A 335 -14.33 -6.78 27.20
CA PRO A 335 -14.61 -8.17 26.90
C PRO A 335 -15.92 -8.51 27.61
N ASP A 336 -16.83 -9.16 26.88
CA ASP A 336 -18.13 -9.62 27.39
C ASP A 336 -17.93 -10.22 28.79
N ARG A 337 -18.48 -9.55 29.81
CA ARG A 337 -18.40 -10.05 31.18
C ARG A 337 -19.46 -11.12 31.36
N ASP A 338 -19.01 -12.37 31.33
CA ASP A 338 -19.75 -13.60 31.67
C ASP A 338 -20.81 -13.42 32.80
#